data_AF-A0A958NPY0-F1
#
_entry.id   AF-A0A958NPY0-F1
#
_cell.length_a   1.000
_cell.length_b   1.000
_cell.length_c   1.000
_cell.angle_alpha   90.00
_cell.angle_beta   90.00
_cell.angle_gamma   90.00
#
_symmetry.space_group_name_H-M   'P 1'
#
loop_
_entity.id
_entity.type
_entity.pdbx_description
1 polymer ?
#
loop_
_entity_poly.entity_id
_entity_poly.type
_entity_poly.pdbx_seq_one_letter_code
_entity_poly.pdbx_strand_id
1 'polypeptide(L)' 'FTRQHEGESGGVVYVLGLYSTPNGNFEVNIYIRVAQNEGWIRELRFETR' A
#
# COMPACT_ATOMS: atom_id res chain seq x y z
N PHE A 1 -7.67 6.73 -4.86
CA PHE A 1 -6.35 6.44 -4.28
C PHE A 1 -5.31 6.99 -5.23
N THR A 2 -4.38 7.78 -4.71
CA THR A 2 -3.29 8.40 -5.47
C THR A 2 -1.98 7.78 -5.00
N ARG A 3 -1.33 7.02 -5.89
CA ARG A 3 0.01 6.46 -5.64
C ARG A 3 1.04 7.57 -5.60
N GLN A 4 1.92 7.53 -4.61
CA GLN A 4 2.99 8.52 -4.42
C GLN A 4 4.37 7.87 -4.47
N HIS A 5 4.51 6.67 -3.91
CA HIS A 5 5.76 5.93 -3.91
C HIS A 5 5.49 4.43 -4.01
N GLU A 6 6.34 3.71 -4.72
CA GLU A 6 6.28 2.27 -4.83
C GLU A 6 7.69 1.69 -5.01
N GLY A 7 7.86 0.43 -4.63
CA GLY A 7 9.11 -0.27 -4.78
C GLY A 7 9.00 -1.73 -4.37
N GLU A 8 10.14 -2.43 -4.47
CA GLU A 8 10.24 -3.84 -4.13
C GLU A 8 11.48 -4.07 -3.26
N SER A 9 11.33 -4.87 -2.20
CA SER A 9 12.45 -5.29 -1.36
C SER A 9 12.18 -6.65 -0.72
N GLY A 10 13.11 -7.59 -0.87
CA GLY A 10 13.02 -8.91 -0.22
C GLY A 10 11.76 -9.72 -0.60
N GLY A 11 11.29 -9.61 -1.85
CA GLY A 11 10.06 -10.28 -2.32
C GLY A 11 8.77 -9.65 -1.80
N VAL A 12 8.84 -8.42 -1.26
CA VAL A 12 7.69 -7.60 -0.91
C VAL A 12 7.65 -6.40 -1.82
N VAL A 13 6.54 -6.27 -2.55
CA VAL A 13 6.18 -5.04 -3.26
C VAL A 13 5.43 -4.15 -2.30
N TYR A 14 5.77 -2.87 -2.24
CA TYR A 14 5.05 -1.90 -1.42
C TYR A 14 4.55 -0.73 -2.27
N VAL A 15 3.40 -0.20 -1.89
CA VAL A 15 2.77 0.96 -2.51
C VAL A 15 2.29 1.89 -1.40
N LEU A 16 2.79 3.13 -1.42
CA LEU A 16 2.43 4.19 -0.49
C LEU A 16 1.66 5.26 -1.25
N GLY A 17 0.59 5.78 -0.66
CA GLY A 17 -0.18 6.82 -1.29
C GLY A 17 -1.26 7.43 -0.41
N LEU A 18 -2.07 8.28 -1.01
CA LEU A 18 -3.17 8.97 -0.35
C LEU A 18 -4.51 8.39 -0.80
N TYR A 19 -5.38 8.06 0.15
CA TYR A 19 -6.77 7.71 -0.12
C TYR A 19 -7.69 8.79 0.40
N SER A 20 -8.31 9.53 -0.53
CA SER A 20 -9.30 10.57 -0.22
C SER A 20 -10.71 10.00 -0.20
N THR A 21 -11.45 10.32 0.85
CA THR A 21 -12.87 10.00 1.02
C THR A 21 -13.64 11.29 1.33
N PRO A 22 -14.99 11.30 1.22
CA PRO A 22 -15.80 12.43 1.69
C PRO A 22 -15.58 12.79 3.17
N ASN A 23 -15.09 11.83 3.97
CA ASN A 23 -14.90 11.99 5.42
C ASN A 23 -13.45 12.33 5.81
N GLY A 24 -12.54 12.50 4.84
CA GLY A 24 -11.14 12.82 5.11
C GLY A 24 -10.15 12.06 4.24
N ASN A 25 -8.88 12.38 4.46
CA ASN A 25 -7.75 11.81 3.73
C ASN A 25 -6.96 10.86 4.63
N PHE A 26 -6.53 9.75 4.05
CA PHE A 26 -5.73 8.73 4.71
C PHE A 26 -4.41 8.54 3.98
N GLU A 27 -3.30 8.51 4.71
CA GLU A 27 -2.08 7.90 4.22
C GLU A 27 -2.26 6.38 4.25
N VAL A 28 -2.01 5.73 3.11
CA VAL A 28 -2.22 4.30 2.93
C VAL A 28 -0.91 3.64 2.54
N ASN A 29 -0.52 2.65 3.32
CA ASN A 29 0.67 1.83 3.07
C ASN A 29 0.21 0.39 2.80
N ILE A 30 0.49 -0.10 1.59
CA ILE A 30 0.13 -1.44 1.14
C ILE A 30 1.42 -2.23 0.95
N TYR A 31 1.52 -3.40 1.60
CA TYR A 31 2.64 -4.32 1.44
C TYR A 31 2.14 -5.66 0.92
N ILE A 32 2.66 -6.10 -0.21
CA ILE A 32 2.25 -7.29 -0.94
C ILE A 32 3.44 -8.24 -0.97
N ARG A 33 3.30 -9.43 -0.40
CA ARG A 33 4.30 -10.49 -0.58
C ARG A 33 4.03 -11.19 -1.90
N VAL A 34 5.05 -11.31 -2.74
CA VAL A 34 4.96 -12.05 -4.00
C VAL A 34 5.63 -13.40 -3.83
N ALA A 35 4.89 -14.48 -4.10
CA ALA A 35 5.41 -15.84 -4.08
C ALA A 35 4.72 -16.65 -5.18
N GLN A 36 5.48 -17.45 -5.93
CA GLN A 36 4.94 -18.34 -6.98
C GLN A 36 4.06 -17.59 -8.00
N ASN A 37 4.45 -16.36 -8.39
CA ASN A 37 3.71 -15.46 -9.28
C ASN A 37 2.33 -14.99 -8.75
N GLU A 38 2.03 -15.24 -7.48
CA GLU A 38 0.84 -14.72 -6.81
C GLU A 38 1.21 -13.65 -5.78
N GLY A 39 0.38 -12.61 -5.70
CA GLY A 39 0.53 -11.52 -4.75
C GLY A 39 -0.46 -11.65 -3.59
N TRP A 40 0.04 -11.64 -2.36
CA TRP A 40 -0.76 -11.70 -1.14
C TRP A 40 -0.57 -10.43 -0.33
N ILE A 41 -1.66 -9.77 0.07
CA ILE A 41 -1.58 -8.62 0.97
C ILE A 41 -1.01 -9.11 2.30
N ARG A 42 0.19 -8.64 2.62
CA ARG A 42 0.88 -8.95 3.87
C ARG A 42 0.49 -7.97 4.97
N GLU A 43 0.44 -6.68 4.64
CA GLU A 43 0.07 -5.61 5.56
C GLU A 43 -0.65 -4.51 4.79
N LEU A 44 -1.69 -3.95 5.41
CA LEU A 44 -2.42 -2.80 4.92
C LEU A 44 -2.63 -1.85 6.09
N ARG A 45 -2.11 -0.62 5.98
CA ARG A 45 -2.20 0.39 7.03
C ARG A 45 -2.87 1.65 6.51
N PHE A 46 -3.76 2.21 7.32
CA PHE A 46 -4.39 3.51 7.11
C PHE A 46 -4.05 4.40 8.30
N GLU A 47 -3.50 5.58 8.03
CA GLU A 47 -3.25 6.61 9.04
C GLU A 47 -3.99 7.89 8.63
N THR A 48 -4.75 8.47 9.55
CA THR A 48 -5.44 9.74 9.32
C THR A 48 -4.43 10.88 9.27
N ARG A 49 -4.58 11.77 8.28
CA ARG A 49 -3.80 13.01 8.19
C ARG A 49 -4.43 14.17 8.96
#